data_AF-A0A925YMP2-F1
#
_entry.id   AF-A0A925YMP2-F1
#
_cell.length_a   1.000
_cell.length_b   1.000
_cell.length_c   1.000
_cell.angle_alpha   90.00
_cell.angle_beta   90.00
_cell.angle_gamma   90.00
#
_symmetry.space_group_name_H-M   'P 1'
#
loop_
_entity.id
_entity.type
_entity.pdbx_description
1 polymer ?
#
loop_
_entity_poly.entity_id
_entity_poly.type
_entity_poly.pdbx_seq_one_letter_code
_entity_poly.pdbx_strand_id
1 'polypeptide(L)'
;LTTWHNGPNAVGCNSMQSDLDIIAAPGNGFGFRTDDHSNTAAAATSINTAGQQFLVDGIVNRTGDVDAFKINLTNTASFQLNAIPENVGTGNNGANVDIRVRILNSASDTIGIYNPSTLLNAGIDTTLNAGLYYVLVDGVGNINKSDYGSLGYYSMNGNLNVVLPVHEFKLQGGVSNGSHALNWSFKADEEIKGIVLESSDNGISFLSMIVLNQATRNFRYKSLHPVTYYRLKAITVNGEKEYLSNVLTLKNNSNQQEQVQLSSNIITSTINIKSSGNHPFELMDATGKLISKGMLRSGMNQVQVPGNALGLLFLRLSDGINQWTEKLIKP
;
A
#
# COMPACT_ATOMS: atom_id res chain seq x y z
N LEU A 1 -13.73 -18.69 15.07
CA LEU A 1 -14.29 -19.93 14.51
C LEU A 1 -15.15 -20.61 15.56
N THR A 2 -16.45 -20.66 15.35
CA THR A 2 -17.42 -21.43 16.13
C THR A 2 -17.74 -22.70 15.35
N THR A 3 -17.51 -23.88 15.93
CA THR A 3 -17.62 -25.13 15.19
C THR A 3 -18.13 -26.26 16.05
N TRP A 4 -18.63 -27.30 15.40
CA TRP A 4 -19.05 -28.56 15.98
C TRP A 4 -17.87 -29.34 16.57
N HIS A 5 -18.17 -30.27 17.48
CA HIS A 5 -17.15 -31.06 18.16
C HIS A 5 -17.05 -32.48 17.61
N ASN A 6 -15.83 -33.00 17.58
CA ASN A 6 -15.56 -34.43 17.47
C ASN A 6 -14.66 -34.80 18.64
N GLY A 7 -15.21 -35.50 19.62
CA GLY A 7 -14.54 -35.69 20.90
C GLY A 7 -15.27 -36.61 21.87
N PRO A 8 -14.73 -36.81 23.08
CA PRO A 8 -15.37 -37.62 24.09
C PRO A 8 -16.74 -37.09 24.48
N ASN A 9 -17.65 -38.00 24.80
CA ASN A 9 -19.00 -37.66 25.23
C ASN A 9 -19.25 -38.00 26.72
N ALA A 10 -20.47 -37.75 27.18
CA ALA A 10 -20.88 -37.98 28.57
C ALA A 10 -20.78 -39.45 29.03
N VAL A 11 -20.62 -40.41 28.11
CA VAL A 11 -20.43 -41.83 28.43
C VAL A 11 -19.00 -42.10 28.93
N GLY A 12 -18.01 -41.30 28.50
CA GLY A 12 -16.66 -41.35 29.03
C GLY A 12 -15.58 -40.89 28.06
N CYS A 13 -14.35 -40.72 28.58
CA CYS A 13 -13.22 -40.15 27.85
C CYS A 13 -12.77 -40.94 26.60
N ASN A 14 -13.12 -42.23 26.52
CA ASN A 14 -12.78 -43.09 25.38
C ASN A 14 -13.93 -43.27 24.39
N SER A 15 -15.10 -42.68 24.68
CA SER A 15 -16.30 -42.76 23.85
C SER A 15 -16.37 -41.51 22.97
N MET A 16 -15.75 -41.58 21.80
CA MET A 16 -15.71 -40.47 20.84
C MET A 16 -17.06 -40.34 20.12
N GLN A 17 -17.46 -39.09 19.90
CA GLN A 17 -18.69 -38.71 19.22
C GLN A 17 -18.41 -37.60 18.22
N SER A 18 -18.93 -37.78 17.00
CA SER A 18 -19.05 -36.69 16.03
C SER A 18 -20.42 -36.05 16.19
N ASP A 19 -20.44 -34.77 16.58
CA ASP A 19 -21.66 -33.96 16.60
C ASP A 19 -22.33 -33.92 15.22
N LEU A 20 -21.55 -33.77 14.15
CA LEU A 20 -22.06 -33.70 12.78
C LEU A 20 -22.75 -34.99 12.35
N ASP A 21 -22.14 -36.15 12.60
CA ASP A 21 -22.73 -37.45 12.25
C ASP A 21 -24.03 -37.71 13.01
N ILE A 22 -24.09 -37.29 14.28
CA ILE A 22 -25.30 -37.45 15.10
C ILE A 22 -26.38 -36.46 14.67
N ILE A 23 -26.04 -35.18 14.49
CA ILE A 23 -27.01 -34.14 14.16
C ILE A 23 -27.57 -34.34 12.75
N ALA A 24 -26.72 -34.65 11.77
CA ALA A 24 -27.13 -34.90 10.39
C ALA A 24 -27.64 -36.33 10.15
N ALA A 25 -27.79 -37.14 11.20
CA ALA A 25 -28.30 -38.50 11.08
C ALA A 25 -29.75 -38.50 10.55
N PRO A 26 -30.13 -39.46 9.69
CA PRO A 26 -31.51 -39.57 9.17
C PRO A 26 -32.58 -39.64 10.26
N GLY A 27 -32.24 -40.13 11.46
CA GLY A 27 -33.15 -40.21 12.61
C GLY A 27 -33.65 -38.84 13.12
N ASN A 28 -32.94 -37.75 12.82
CA ASN A 28 -33.36 -36.39 13.20
C ASN A 28 -34.26 -35.73 12.14
N GLY A 29 -34.52 -36.39 11.01
CA GLY A 29 -35.39 -35.88 9.95
C GLY A 29 -34.79 -34.76 9.09
N PHE A 30 -33.50 -34.44 9.26
CA PHE A 30 -32.73 -33.52 8.43
C PHE A 30 -31.26 -33.97 8.33
N GLY A 31 -30.51 -33.38 7.40
CA GLY A 31 -29.11 -33.71 7.17
C GLY A 31 -28.29 -32.50 6.72
N PHE A 32 -27.12 -32.76 6.13
CA PHE A 32 -26.32 -31.73 5.48
C PHE A 32 -27.09 -31.03 4.37
N ARG A 33 -26.72 -29.77 4.10
CA ARG A 33 -27.19 -29.10 2.89
C ARG A 33 -26.59 -29.78 1.66
N THR A 34 -27.29 -29.68 0.55
CA THR A 34 -26.80 -30.16 -0.75
C THR A 34 -25.62 -29.32 -1.20
N ASP A 35 -24.74 -29.96 -1.96
CA ASP A 35 -23.58 -29.34 -2.60
C ASP A 35 -23.99 -28.35 -3.67
N ASP A 36 -23.39 -27.17 -3.66
CA ASP A 36 -23.70 -26.06 -4.57
C ASP A 36 -22.66 -25.89 -5.67
N HIS A 37 -21.43 -26.37 -5.46
CA HIS A 37 -20.35 -26.33 -6.44
C HIS A 37 -19.60 -27.64 -6.52
N SER A 38 -19.14 -28.00 -7.73
CA SER A 38 -18.38 -29.24 -7.90
C SER A 38 -16.99 -29.13 -7.25
N ASN A 39 -16.52 -30.23 -6.65
CA ASN A 39 -15.16 -30.35 -6.09
C ASN A 39 -14.04 -30.50 -7.12
N THR A 40 -14.36 -30.52 -8.42
CA THR A 40 -13.39 -30.78 -9.49
C THR A 40 -13.27 -29.63 -10.47
N ALA A 41 -12.05 -29.43 -10.98
CA ALA A 41 -11.77 -28.47 -12.05
C ALA A 41 -12.59 -28.74 -13.33
N ALA A 42 -12.86 -30.01 -13.65
CA ALA A 42 -13.59 -30.41 -14.86
C ALA A 42 -15.04 -29.89 -14.87
N ALA A 43 -15.71 -29.92 -13.73
CA ALA A 43 -17.08 -29.43 -13.55
C ALA A 43 -17.14 -28.11 -12.78
N ALA A 44 -16.04 -27.35 -12.74
CA ALA A 44 -15.96 -26.09 -12.01
C ALA A 44 -16.98 -25.05 -12.52
N THR A 45 -17.58 -24.35 -11.57
CA THR A 45 -18.54 -23.26 -11.80
C THR A 45 -17.86 -22.12 -12.56
N SER A 46 -18.48 -21.62 -13.64
CA SER A 46 -17.88 -20.56 -14.45
C SER A 46 -18.12 -19.19 -13.80
N ILE A 47 -17.06 -18.45 -13.53
CA ILE A 47 -17.15 -17.05 -13.09
C ILE A 47 -17.10 -16.14 -14.31
N ASN A 48 -18.10 -15.27 -14.47
CA ASN A 48 -18.10 -14.27 -15.52
C ASN A 48 -17.18 -13.10 -15.13
N THR A 49 -16.12 -12.91 -15.90
CA THR A 49 -15.11 -11.87 -15.68
C THR A 49 -15.24 -10.65 -16.61
N ALA A 50 -16.27 -10.60 -17.45
CA ALA A 50 -16.47 -9.52 -18.41
C ALA A 50 -16.66 -8.13 -17.74
N GLY A 51 -17.20 -8.09 -16.53
CA GLY A 51 -17.43 -6.86 -15.77
C GLY A 51 -16.21 -6.35 -14.97
N GLN A 52 -15.06 -7.02 -15.04
CA GLN A 52 -13.87 -6.77 -14.21
C GLN A 52 -14.09 -6.91 -12.70
N GLN A 53 -15.32 -7.18 -12.25
CA GLN A 53 -15.66 -7.50 -10.88
C GLN A 53 -16.60 -8.70 -10.88
N PHE A 54 -16.52 -9.53 -9.85
CA PHE A 54 -17.46 -10.62 -9.65
C PHE A 54 -17.74 -10.83 -8.16
N LEU A 55 -18.96 -11.32 -7.90
CA LEU A 55 -19.40 -11.76 -6.59
C LEU A 55 -19.97 -13.17 -6.75
N VAL A 56 -19.53 -14.09 -5.91
CA VAL A 56 -19.98 -15.48 -5.91
C VAL A 56 -20.14 -15.94 -4.47
N ASP A 57 -21.30 -16.47 -4.14
CA ASP A 57 -21.56 -17.07 -2.83
C ASP A 57 -21.44 -18.60 -2.93
N GLY A 58 -21.04 -19.24 -1.84
CA GLY A 58 -20.94 -20.69 -1.75
C GLY A 58 -21.14 -21.24 -0.34
N ILE A 59 -21.25 -22.56 -0.18
CA ILE A 59 -21.27 -23.23 1.11
C ILE A 59 -20.29 -24.41 1.14
N VAL A 60 -19.34 -24.36 2.08
CA VAL A 60 -18.60 -25.56 2.49
C VAL A 60 -19.53 -26.40 3.35
N ASN A 61 -20.20 -27.39 2.76
CA ASN A 61 -21.33 -28.08 3.39
C ASN A 61 -20.90 -29.28 4.26
N ARG A 62 -19.69 -29.81 4.06
CA ARG A 62 -19.15 -30.98 4.80
C ARG A 62 -17.62 -30.94 4.89
N THR A 63 -17.06 -31.74 5.80
CA THR A 63 -15.61 -31.80 5.94
C THR A 63 -15.01 -32.44 4.68
N GLY A 64 -13.99 -31.79 4.12
CA GLY A 64 -13.38 -32.19 2.84
C GLY A 64 -14.15 -31.71 1.61
N ASP A 65 -15.19 -30.90 1.79
CA ASP A 65 -15.83 -30.19 0.69
C ASP A 65 -14.88 -29.18 0.06
N VAL A 66 -15.01 -29.01 -1.24
CA VAL A 66 -14.21 -28.11 -2.05
C VAL A 66 -15.12 -27.56 -3.12
N ASP A 67 -15.14 -26.25 -3.28
CA ASP A 67 -15.87 -25.59 -4.34
C ASP A 67 -14.88 -25.17 -5.43
N ALA A 68 -15.06 -25.71 -6.63
CA ALA A 68 -14.22 -25.37 -7.77
C ALA A 68 -14.90 -24.34 -8.67
N PHE A 69 -14.17 -23.27 -8.95
CA PHE A 69 -14.54 -22.22 -9.88
C PHE A 69 -13.52 -22.11 -11.00
N LYS A 70 -13.96 -21.69 -12.18
CA LYS A 70 -13.07 -21.43 -13.32
C LYS A 70 -13.22 -20.01 -13.82
N ILE A 71 -12.08 -19.42 -14.16
CA ILE A 71 -11.95 -18.08 -14.69
C ILE A 71 -11.13 -18.15 -15.97
N ASN A 72 -11.61 -17.50 -17.04
CA ASN A 72 -10.87 -17.36 -18.29
C ASN A 72 -10.47 -15.90 -18.49
N LEU A 73 -9.16 -15.64 -18.58
CA LEU A 73 -8.59 -14.33 -18.81
C LEU A 73 -8.16 -14.19 -20.27
N THR A 74 -8.65 -13.18 -20.97
CA THR A 74 -8.29 -12.90 -22.37
C THR A 74 -6.99 -12.11 -22.50
N ASN A 75 -6.62 -11.37 -21.46
CA ASN A 75 -5.39 -10.58 -21.37
C ASN A 75 -4.75 -10.81 -20.00
N THR A 76 -3.45 -10.48 -19.88
CA THR A 76 -2.81 -10.38 -18.57
C THR A 76 -3.54 -9.36 -17.71
N ALA A 77 -3.85 -9.73 -16.47
CA ALA A 77 -4.64 -8.91 -15.54
C ALA A 77 -4.08 -8.99 -14.12
N SER A 78 -4.15 -7.88 -13.39
CA SER A 78 -4.11 -7.96 -11.92
C SER A 78 -5.37 -8.68 -11.46
N PHE A 79 -5.21 -9.63 -10.54
CA PHE A 79 -6.27 -10.48 -10.02
C PHE A 79 -6.28 -10.38 -8.51
N GLN A 80 -7.34 -9.77 -8.00
CA GLN A 80 -7.62 -9.68 -6.57
C GLN A 80 -8.86 -10.50 -6.26
N LEU A 81 -8.81 -11.26 -5.18
CA LEU A 81 -9.95 -12.03 -4.66
C LEU A 81 -9.92 -12.00 -3.15
N ASN A 82 -11.08 -11.87 -2.52
CA ASN A 82 -11.24 -12.04 -1.08
C ASN A 82 -12.44 -12.95 -0.82
N ALA A 83 -12.19 -14.10 -0.22
CA ALA A 83 -13.19 -15.05 0.23
C ALA A 83 -13.46 -14.83 1.72
N ILE A 84 -14.68 -14.40 2.05
CA ILE A 84 -15.07 -13.98 3.39
C ILE A 84 -16.10 -14.98 3.93
N PRO A 85 -15.90 -15.58 5.11
CA PRO A 85 -16.90 -16.45 5.72
C PRO A 85 -18.09 -15.64 6.22
N GLU A 86 -19.28 -16.20 6.11
CA GLU A 86 -20.47 -15.63 6.76
C GLU A 86 -20.23 -15.51 8.27
N ASN A 87 -20.56 -14.35 8.84
CA ASN A 87 -20.23 -14.01 10.22
C ASN A 87 -21.24 -13.02 10.79
N VAL A 88 -21.27 -12.89 12.12
CA VAL A 88 -22.25 -12.07 12.85
C VAL A 88 -21.60 -10.89 13.59
N GLY A 89 -20.33 -10.61 13.34
CA GLY A 89 -19.60 -9.55 14.03
C GLY A 89 -18.24 -9.22 13.44
N THR A 90 -17.62 -8.16 13.96
CA THR A 90 -16.35 -7.64 13.44
C THR A 90 -15.24 -8.69 13.44
N GLY A 91 -14.40 -8.69 12.39
CA GLY A 91 -13.28 -9.62 12.28
C GLY A 91 -13.70 -11.09 12.11
N ASN A 92 -14.81 -11.35 11.41
CA ASN A 92 -15.38 -12.68 11.19
C ASN A 92 -15.83 -13.37 12.50
N ASN A 93 -16.30 -12.60 13.49
CA ASN A 93 -16.77 -13.18 14.74
C ASN A 93 -18.04 -14.01 14.51
N GLY A 94 -18.10 -15.20 15.10
CA GLY A 94 -19.16 -16.18 14.88
C GLY A 94 -19.12 -16.87 13.51
N ALA A 95 -18.06 -16.70 12.72
CA ALA A 95 -17.86 -17.51 11.52
C ALA A 95 -17.66 -18.99 11.86
N ASN A 96 -18.21 -19.85 11.02
CA ASN A 96 -18.18 -21.31 11.20
C ASN A 96 -17.22 -22.04 10.27
N VAL A 97 -16.63 -21.33 9.30
CA VAL A 97 -15.61 -21.85 8.38
C VAL A 97 -14.34 -21.00 8.44
N ASP A 98 -13.20 -21.68 8.42
CA ASP A 98 -11.89 -21.10 8.18
C ASP A 98 -11.51 -21.41 6.73
N ILE A 99 -11.45 -20.35 5.91
CA ILE A 99 -11.39 -20.49 4.47
C ILE A 99 -9.94 -20.65 4.02
N ARG A 100 -9.70 -21.67 3.19
CA ARG A 100 -8.54 -21.75 2.32
C ARG A 100 -8.95 -21.51 0.88
N VAL A 101 -8.18 -20.69 0.18
CA VAL A 101 -8.29 -20.53 -1.27
C VAL A 101 -7.03 -21.04 -1.94
N ARG A 102 -7.19 -21.80 -3.02
CA ARG A 102 -6.09 -22.20 -3.92
C ARG A 102 -6.35 -21.72 -5.32
N ILE A 103 -5.29 -21.32 -6.02
CA ILE A 103 -5.38 -20.99 -7.45
C ILE A 103 -4.48 -21.95 -8.23
N LEU A 104 -5.05 -22.51 -9.30
CA LEU A 104 -4.43 -23.49 -10.18
C LEU A 104 -4.37 -22.97 -11.60
N ASN A 105 -3.35 -23.39 -12.36
CA ASN A 105 -3.29 -23.16 -13.80
C ASN A 105 -4.20 -24.16 -14.56
N SER A 106 -4.28 -24.02 -15.88
CA SER A 106 -5.05 -24.92 -16.75
C SER A 106 -4.61 -26.40 -16.72
N ALA A 107 -3.38 -26.69 -16.29
CA ALA A 107 -2.85 -28.05 -16.11
C ALA A 107 -3.16 -28.63 -14.71
N SER A 108 -3.87 -27.88 -13.87
CA SER A 108 -4.13 -28.21 -12.45
C SER A 108 -2.89 -28.15 -11.55
N ASP A 109 -1.82 -27.47 -11.95
CA ASP A 109 -0.70 -27.17 -11.05
C ASP A 109 -1.08 -26.01 -10.13
N THR A 110 -0.70 -26.11 -8.85
CA THR A 110 -0.97 -25.06 -7.87
C THR A 110 -0.03 -23.88 -8.08
N ILE A 111 -0.60 -22.71 -8.33
CA ILE A 111 0.11 -21.42 -8.40
C ILE A 111 0.27 -20.84 -7.00
N GLY A 112 -0.77 -20.97 -6.16
CA GLY A 112 -0.76 -20.41 -4.81
C GLY A 112 -1.80 -21.05 -3.89
N ILE A 113 -1.50 -21.02 -2.59
CA ILE A 113 -2.36 -21.48 -1.50
C ILE A 113 -2.44 -20.37 -0.46
N TYR A 114 -3.65 -20.00 -0.06
CA TYR A 114 -3.91 -18.84 0.78
C TYR A 114 -4.84 -19.24 1.93
N ASN A 115 -4.30 -19.19 3.15
CA ASN A 115 -5.02 -19.35 4.42
C ASN A 115 -4.18 -18.65 5.51
N PRO A 116 -4.39 -17.35 5.76
CA PRO A 116 -3.61 -16.62 6.76
C PRO A 116 -3.89 -17.15 8.16
N SER A 117 -2.85 -17.50 8.93
CA SER A 117 -3.00 -18.17 10.23
C SER A 117 -3.73 -17.36 11.31
N THR A 118 -3.91 -16.06 11.11
CA THR A 118 -4.58 -15.14 12.04
C THR A 118 -5.96 -14.68 11.57
N LEU A 119 -6.43 -15.12 10.41
CA LEU A 119 -7.70 -14.70 9.81
C LEU A 119 -8.51 -15.93 9.40
N LEU A 120 -9.82 -15.77 9.28
CA LEU A 120 -10.74 -16.82 8.77
C LEU A 120 -11.12 -16.60 7.30
N ASN A 121 -10.81 -15.43 6.75
CA ASN A 121 -10.95 -15.12 5.34
C ASN A 121 -9.60 -15.35 4.64
N ALA A 122 -9.65 -15.62 3.33
CA ALA A 122 -8.46 -15.80 2.51
C ALA A 122 -8.53 -14.90 1.28
N GLY A 123 -7.39 -14.30 0.93
CA GLY A 123 -7.30 -13.37 -0.18
C GLY A 123 -6.13 -13.69 -1.11
N ILE A 124 -6.32 -13.33 -2.39
CA ILE A 124 -5.32 -13.40 -3.45
C ILE A 124 -5.10 -11.96 -3.94
N ASP A 125 -3.84 -11.59 -4.12
CA ASP A 125 -3.45 -10.40 -4.88
C ASP A 125 -2.23 -10.78 -5.74
N THR A 126 -2.44 -10.92 -7.04
CA THR A 126 -1.41 -11.39 -7.96
C THR A 126 -1.65 -10.87 -9.38
N THR A 127 -0.70 -11.11 -10.29
CA THR A 127 -0.89 -10.89 -11.73
C THR A 127 -0.94 -12.22 -12.44
N LEU A 128 -1.99 -12.42 -13.23
CA LEU A 128 -2.19 -13.63 -14.03
C LEU A 128 -2.09 -13.26 -15.51
N ASN A 129 -1.43 -14.12 -16.29
CA ASN A 129 -1.40 -13.98 -17.74
C ASN A 129 -2.76 -14.35 -18.35
N ALA A 130 -2.93 -14.07 -19.64
CA ALA A 130 -4.07 -14.62 -20.38
C ALA A 130 -4.08 -16.16 -20.28
N GLY A 131 -5.24 -16.74 -19.97
CA GLY A 131 -5.38 -18.18 -19.79
C GLY A 131 -6.56 -18.60 -18.92
N LEU A 132 -6.76 -19.91 -18.83
CA LEU A 132 -7.74 -20.56 -17.97
C LEU A 132 -7.11 -20.88 -16.61
N TYR A 133 -7.81 -20.51 -15.55
CA TYR A 133 -7.43 -20.74 -14.16
C TYR A 133 -8.58 -21.36 -13.38
N TYR A 134 -8.24 -22.12 -12.34
CA TYR A 134 -9.21 -22.65 -11.40
C TYR A 134 -8.95 -22.07 -10.00
N VAL A 135 -10.02 -21.66 -9.33
CA VAL A 135 -10.01 -21.23 -7.94
C VAL A 135 -10.73 -22.29 -7.13
N LEU A 136 -10.06 -22.88 -6.16
CA LEU A 136 -10.66 -23.82 -5.21
C LEU A 136 -10.86 -23.14 -3.87
N VAL A 137 -12.03 -23.30 -3.29
CA VAL A 137 -12.36 -22.84 -1.93
C VAL A 137 -12.66 -24.05 -1.08
N ASP A 138 -12.08 -24.15 0.10
CA ASP A 138 -12.35 -25.24 1.03
C ASP A 138 -12.24 -24.79 2.49
N GLY A 139 -12.94 -25.49 3.39
CA GLY A 139 -12.85 -25.27 4.83
C GLY A 139 -11.73 -26.10 5.45
N VAL A 140 -10.86 -25.45 6.22
CA VAL A 140 -9.69 -26.10 6.84
C VAL A 140 -9.65 -25.93 8.35
N GLY A 141 -8.74 -26.68 8.99
CA GLY A 141 -8.38 -26.46 10.39
C GLY A 141 -7.33 -25.37 10.54
N ASN A 142 -7.18 -24.89 11.77
CA ASN A 142 -6.15 -23.95 12.19
C ASN A 142 -5.48 -24.41 13.49
N ILE A 143 -4.62 -23.56 14.06
CA ILE A 143 -3.89 -23.89 15.29
C ILE A 143 -4.79 -24.17 16.50
N ASN A 144 -6.04 -23.70 16.47
CA ASN A 144 -6.98 -23.83 17.58
C ASN A 144 -8.06 -24.91 17.36
N LYS A 145 -8.27 -25.33 16.11
CA LYS A 145 -9.37 -26.22 15.71
C LYS A 145 -8.96 -27.12 14.54
N SER A 146 -9.37 -28.38 14.58
CA SER A 146 -9.26 -29.28 13.41
C SER A 146 -10.09 -28.78 12.22
N ASP A 147 -9.87 -29.38 11.06
CA ASP A 147 -10.70 -29.18 9.85
C ASP A 147 -12.13 -29.71 10.02
N TYR A 148 -12.32 -30.70 10.90
CA TYR A 148 -13.64 -31.15 11.30
C TYR A 148 -14.51 -29.97 11.75
N GLY A 149 -15.69 -29.85 11.12
CA GLY A 149 -16.66 -28.81 11.45
C GLY A 149 -16.37 -27.41 10.91
N SER A 150 -15.29 -27.21 10.14
CA SER A 150 -15.01 -25.95 9.44
C SER A 150 -15.95 -25.81 8.22
N LEU A 151 -17.24 -25.59 8.49
CA LEU A 151 -18.35 -25.65 7.54
C LEU A 151 -19.16 -24.36 7.61
N GLY A 152 -19.59 -23.85 6.47
CA GLY A 152 -20.40 -22.64 6.46
C GLY A 152 -20.45 -21.95 5.11
N TYR A 153 -21.29 -20.92 5.07
CA TYR A 153 -21.38 -20.02 3.93
C TYR A 153 -20.16 -19.13 3.83
N TYR A 154 -19.85 -18.74 2.61
CA TYR A 154 -18.90 -17.70 2.32
C TYR A 154 -19.33 -16.90 1.09
N SER A 155 -18.71 -15.75 0.92
CA SER A 155 -18.82 -14.93 -0.28
C SER A 155 -17.43 -14.61 -0.81
N MET A 156 -17.24 -14.73 -2.12
CA MET A 156 -16.04 -14.33 -2.84
C MET A 156 -16.29 -13.08 -3.64
N ASN A 157 -15.56 -12.02 -3.31
CA ASN A 157 -15.47 -10.81 -4.12
C ASN A 157 -14.15 -10.82 -4.88
N GLY A 158 -14.21 -10.71 -6.20
CA GLY A 158 -13.02 -10.57 -7.03
C GLY A 158 -13.03 -9.34 -7.91
N ASN A 159 -11.83 -8.80 -8.15
CA ASN A 159 -11.58 -7.66 -9.01
C ASN A 159 -10.42 -7.98 -9.97
N LEU A 160 -10.61 -7.64 -11.24
CA LEU A 160 -9.63 -7.75 -12.30
C LEU A 160 -9.19 -6.36 -12.73
N ASN A 161 -7.94 -6.23 -13.13
CA ASN A 161 -7.37 -4.96 -13.60
C ASN A 161 -7.67 -3.83 -12.61
N VAL A 162 -7.42 -4.10 -11.33
CA VAL A 162 -7.37 -3.04 -10.33
C VAL A 162 -6.23 -2.14 -10.76
N VAL A 163 -6.56 -1.10 -11.53
CA VAL A 163 -5.66 -0.02 -11.87
C VAL A 163 -5.24 0.57 -10.54
N LEU A 164 -3.93 0.70 -10.32
CA LEU A 164 -3.41 1.65 -9.37
C LEU A 164 -3.61 3.02 -10.05
N PRO A 165 -4.68 3.75 -9.76
CA PRO A 165 -5.08 4.92 -10.52
C PRO A 165 -3.98 5.98 -10.54
N VAL A 166 -3.17 6.07 -9.48
CA VAL A 166 -2.00 6.96 -9.38
C VAL A 166 -0.82 6.16 -8.85
N HIS A 167 0.21 5.95 -9.68
CA HIS A 167 1.36 5.12 -9.35
C HIS A 167 2.68 5.92 -9.23
N GLU A 168 2.66 7.21 -9.58
CA GLU A 168 3.71 8.16 -9.24
C GLU A 168 3.03 9.45 -8.76
N PHE A 169 3.36 9.96 -7.58
CA PHE A 169 2.82 11.23 -7.11
C PHE A 169 3.81 11.96 -6.19
N LYS A 170 4.55 12.90 -6.77
CA LYS A 170 5.70 13.54 -6.12
C LYS A 170 5.50 15.03 -5.97
N LEU A 171 5.47 15.50 -4.72
CA LEU A 171 5.50 16.91 -4.36
C LEU A 171 6.94 17.35 -4.06
N GLN A 172 7.33 18.46 -4.68
CA GLN A 172 8.62 19.11 -4.52
C GLN A 172 8.40 20.61 -4.33
N GLY A 173 9.43 21.30 -3.86
CA GLY A 173 9.36 22.74 -3.68
C GLY A 173 10.50 23.30 -2.86
N GLY A 174 10.51 24.62 -2.73
CA GLY A 174 11.53 25.36 -2.00
C GLY A 174 11.03 26.75 -1.61
N VAL A 175 11.84 27.47 -0.83
CA VAL A 175 11.57 28.87 -0.47
C VAL A 175 12.18 29.77 -1.53
N SER A 176 11.42 30.75 -2.02
CA SER A 176 11.86 31.71 -3.03
C SER A 176 11.15 33.04 -2.78
N ASN A 177 11.93 34.12 -2.60
CA ASN A 177 11.42 35.47 -2.31
C ASN A 177 10.44 35.52 -1.12
N GLY A 178 10.74 34.77 -0.06
CA GLY A 178 9.89 34.71 1.14
C GLY A 178 8.54 34.01 0.93
N SER A 179 8.37 33.27 -0.16
CA SER A 179 7.21 32.42 -0.42
C SER A 179 7.63 30.98 -0.68
N HIS A 180 6.80 30.03 -0.30
CA HIS A 180 6.94 28.62 -0.62
C HIS A 180 6.48 28.39 -2.06
N ALA A 181 7.39 27.94 -2.91
CA ALA A 181 7.12 27.53 -4.28
C ALA A 181 7.01 26.01 -4.33
N LEU A 182 5.82 25.52 -4.69
CA LEU A 182 5.47 24.11 -4.75
C LEU A 182 5.32 23.68 -6.21
N ASN A 183 5.80 22.50 -6.55
CA ASN A 183 5.65 21.89 -7.86
C ASN A 183 5.51 20.37 -7.74
N TRP A 184 4.73 19.75 -8.62
CA TRP A 184 4.49 18.31 -8.55
C TRP A 184 4.39 17.65 -9.91
N SER A 185 4.64 16.34 -9.91
CA SER A 185 4.41 15.43 -11.03
C SER A 185 3.61 14.24 -10.56
N PHE A 186 2.80 13.68 -11.46
CA PHE A 186 2.15 12.40 -11.23
C PHE A 186 2.04 11.59 -12.52
N LYS A 187 1.89 10.27 -12.38
CA LYS A 187 1.48 9.36 -13.44
C LYS A 187 0.28 8.57 -12.93
N ALA A 188 -0.73 8.51 -13.78
CA ALA A 188 -2.03 7.98 -13.43
C ALA A 188 -2.59 7.19 -14.63
N ASP A 189 -3.08 5.99 -14.35
CA ASP A 189 -3.79 5.14 -15.31
C ASP A 189 -5.30 5.44 -15.33
N GLU A 190 -5.73 6.34 -14.45
CA GLU A 190 -7.09 6.86 -14.37
C GLU A 190 -7.09 8.39 -14.42
N GLU A 191 -8.18 8.98 -14.92
CA GLU A 191 -8.34 10.43 -14.93
C GLU A 191 -8.49 10.99 -13.49
N ILE A 192 -7.84 12.14 -13.23
CA ILE A 192 -7.89 12.80 -11.93
C ILE A 192 -8.98 13.87 -11.97
N LYS A 193 -9.99 13.72 -11.11
CA LYS A 193 -11.07 14.71 -10.92
C LYS A 193 -10.53 16.04 -10.39
N GLY A 194 -9.57 15.98 -9.45
CA GLY A 194 -8.96 17.17 -8.89
C GLY A 194 -7.79 16.86 -7.95
N ILE A 195 -7.04 17.91 -7.59
CA ILE A 195 -5.92 17.82 -6.64
C ILE A 195 -6.18 18.80 -5.50
N VAL A 196 -6.18 18.31 -4.27
CA VAL A 196 -6.25 19.15 -3.08
C VAL A 196 -4.85 19.37 -2.53
N LEU A 197 -4.45 20.63 -2.38
CA LEU A 197 -3.26 20.97 -1.61
C LEU A 197 -3.64 21.08 -0.14
N GLU A 198 -2.94 20.35 0.71
CA GLU A 198 -3.13 20.37 2.16
C GLU A 198 -1.87 20.90 2.86
N SER A 199 -2.07 21.61 3.97
CA SER A 199 -0.98 22.06 4.83
C SER A 199 -1.18 21.66 6.28
N SER A 200 -0.07 21.54 7.01
CA SER A 200 -0.03 21.31 8.44
C SER A 200 1.04 22.18 9.10
N ASP A 201 0.82 22.56 10.36
CA ASP A 201 1.78 23.24 11.24
C ASP A 201 2.56 22.25 12.13
N ASN A 202 2.01 21.05 12.36
CA ASN A 202 2.55 20.01 13.24
C ASN A 202 3.01 18.74 12.50
N GLY A 203 2.72 18.62 11.20
CA GLY A 203 3.08 17.48 10.37
C GLY A 203 2.20 16.24 10.57
N ILE A 204 1.15 16.34 11.38
CA ILE A 204 0.21 15.24 11.73
C ILE A 204 -1.18 15.58 11.17
N SER A 205 -1.71 16.76 11.52
CA SER A 205 -3.05 17.20 11.14
C SER A 205 -2.96 18.11 9.92
N PHE A 206 -3.46 17.63 8.77
CA PHE A 206 -3.45 18.36 7.52
C PHE A 206 -4.84 18.95 7.23
N LEU A 207 -4.87 20.22 6.84
CA LEU A 207 -6.07 20.95 6.44
C LEU A 207 -5.99 21.30 4.96
N SER A 208 -7.13 21.20 4.26
CA SER A 208 -7.23 21.60 2.86
C SER A 208 -7.03 23.11 2.71
N MET A 209 -6.05 23.50 1.90
CA MET A 209 -5.79 24.90 1.55
C MET A 209 -6.61 25.31 0.33
N ILE A 210 -6.55 24.50 -0.72
CA ILE A 210 -7.15 24.80 -2.02
C ILE A 210 -7.40 23.53 -2.83
N VAL A 211 -8.48 23.53 -3.60
CA VAL A 211 -8.75 22.53 -4.64
C VAL A 211 -8.29 23.09 -5.98
N LEU A 212 -7.40 22.36 -6.64
CA LEU A 212 -6.78 22.70 -7.91
C LEU A 212 -7.34 21.79 -9.01
N ASN A 213 -7.44 22.34 -10.22
CA ASN A 213 -7.77 21.54 -11.39
C ASN A 213 -6.64 20.55 -11.74
N GLN A 214 -6.97 19.55 -12.55
CA GLN A 214 -6.04 18.47 -12.92
C GLN A 214 -4.85 18.90 -13.79
N ALA A 215 -4.86 20.10 -14.39
CA ALA A 215 -3.77 20.62 -15.21
C ALA A 215 -2.73 21.41 -14.41
N THR A 216 -3.09 21.94 -13.24
CA THR A 216 -2.17 22.69 -12.38
C THR A 216 -1.02 21.80 -11.90
N ARG A 217 0.22 22.27 -12.02
CA ARG A 217 1.44 21.56 -11.59
C ARG A 217 2.30 22.35 -10.61
N ASN A 218 1.86 23.55 -10.23
CA ASN A 218 2.59 24.42 -9.31
C ASN A 218 1.63 25.28 -8.48
N PHE A 219 2.12 25.72 -7.32
CA PHE A 219 1.41 26.64 -6.44
C PHE A 219 2.42 27.48 -5.66
N ARG A 220 2.09 28.72 -5.33
CA ARG A 220 2.91 29.57 -4.46
C ARG A 220 2.10 30.02 -3.26
N TYR A 221 2.71 29.97 -2.10
CA TYR A 221 2.07 30.37 -0.85
C TYR A 221 3.06 31.04 0.09
N LYS A 222 2.66 32.15 0.70
CA LYS A 222 3.44 32.79 1.76
C LYS A 222 2.89 32.34 3.09
N SER A 223 3.58 31.39 3.73
CA SER A 223 3.17 30.89 5.04
C SER A 223 3.38 31.96 6.11
N LEU A 224 2.60 31.92 7.19
CA LEU A 224 2.82 32.70 8.40
C LEU A 224 3.49 31.87 9.51
N HIS A 225 3.59 30.56 9.33
CA HIS A 225 4.18 29.65 10.32
C HIS A 225 5.69 29.48 10.08
N PRO A 226 6.53 29.34 11.13
CA PRO A 226 7.97 29.13 10.97
C PRO A 226 8.33 27.88 10.16
N VAL A 227 7.49 26.85 10.28
CA VAL A 227 7.59 25.61 9.50
C VAL A 227 6.20 25.30 8.97
N THR A 228 6.12 24.81 7.74
CA THR A 228 4.87 24.32 7.15
C THR A 228 5.12 23.03 6.40
N TYR A 229 4.27 22.05 6.65
CA TYR A 229 4.27 20.77 5.97
C TYR A 229 3.19 20.82 4.90
N TYR A 230 3.51 20.33 3.71
CA TYR A 230 2.60 20.25 2.58
C TYR A 230 2.46 18.81 2.11
N ARG A 231 1.27 18.45 1.65
CA ARG A 231 1.05 17.26 0.84
C ARG A 231 -0.05 17.53 -0.17
N LEU A 232 -0.09 16.73 -1.22
CA LEU A 232 -1.16 16.75 -2.20
C LEU A 232 -2.03 15.51 -2.03
N LYS A 233 -3.31 15.68 -2.30
CA LYS A 233 -4.31 14.62 -2.37
C LYS A 233 -4.98 14.64 -3.73
N ALA A 234 -4.73 13.63 -4.55
CA ALA A 234 -5.40 13.45 -5.84
C ALA A 234 -6.69 12.67 -5.63
N ILE A 235 -7.77 13.11 -6.29
CA ILE A 235 -9.07 12.44 -6.28
C ILE A 235 -9.34 11.95 -7.70
N THR A 236 -9.59 10.66 -7.84
CA THR A 236 -9.88 9.99 -9.11
C THR A 236 -11.34 10.19 -9.55
N VAL A 237 -11.65 9.98 -10.82
CA VAL A 237 -13.02 10.14 -11.35
C VAL A 237 -13.92 8.95 -10.98
N ASN A 238 -13.42 7.73 -11.12
CA ASN A 238 -14.14 6.48 -10.88
C ASN A 238 -14.04 6.09 -9.40
N GLY A 239 -15.11 6.36 -8.65
CA GLY A 239 -15.22 5.98 -7.24
C GLY A 239 -14.48 6.91 -6.28
N GLU A 240 -14.02 8.07 -6.74
CA GLU A 240 -13.48 9.17 -5.94
C GLU A 240 -12.39 8.75 -4.94
N LYS A 241 -11.57 7.76 -5.31
CA LYS A 241 -10.46 7.28 -4.49
C LYS A 241 -9.41 8.37 -4.31
N GLU A 242 -8.85 8.44 -3.11
CA GLU A 242 -7.86 9.43 -2.70
C GLU A 242 -6.43 8.86 -2.70
N TYR A 243 -5.50 9.59 -3.32
CA TYR A 243 -4.07 9.25 -3.35
C TYR A 243 -3.23 10.38 -2.79
N LEU A 244 -2.31 10.08 -1.88
CA LEU A 244 -1.45 11.07 -1.23
C LEU A 244 -0.06 11.11 -1.84
N SER A 245 0.50 12.32 -1.97
CA SER A 245 1.93 12.50 -2.26
C SER A 245 2.79 12.27 -1.03
N ASN A 246 4.11 12.34 -1.21
CA ASN A 246 5.03 12.59 -0.08
C ASN A 246 4.70 13.91 0.64
N VAL A 247 5.14 14.01 1.89
CA VAL A 247 5.10 15.26 2.67
C VAL A 247 6.35 16.08 2.34
N LEU A 248 6.16 17.36 2.01
CA LEU A 248 7.21 18.35 1.82
C LEU A 248 7.22 19.32 3.00
N THR A 249 8.35 19.48 3.67
CA THR A 249 8.53 20.45 4.76
C THR A 249 9.29 21.66 4.27
N LEU A 250 8.71 22.86 4.41
CA LEU A 250 9.36 24.12 4.11
C LEU A 250 9.37 25.00 5.36
N LYS A 251 10.48 25.69 5.59
CA LYS A 251 10.65 26.60 6.73
C LYS A 251 10.60 28.03 6.22
N ASN A 252 9.76 28.85 6.83
CA ASN A 252 9.86 30.29 6.63
C ASN A 252 11.13 30.78 7.32
N ASN A 253 12.06 31.31 6.55
CA ASN A 253 13.21 32.02 7.09
C ASN A 253 12.73 33.37 7.65
N SER A 254 12.15 33.35 8.85
CA SER A 254 11.54 34.53 9.46
C SER A 254 12.56 35.55 9.99
N ASN A 255 13.87 35.37 9.79
CA ASN A 255 14.90 36.32 10.26
C ASN A 255 16.23 36.38 9.46
N GLN A 256 16.30 35.86 8.24
CA GLN A 256 17.51 36.03 7.43
C GLN A 256 17.14 36.43 6.01
N GLN A 257 17.56 37.63 5.58
CA GLN A 257 18.11 37.75 4.24
C GLN A 257 19.07 36.58 4.08
N GLU A 258 18.75 35.60 3.23
CA GLU A 258 19.49 34.35 3.11
C GLU A 258 20.99 34.63 3.06
N GLN A 259 21.69 34.36 4.17
CA GLN A 259 23.09 34.79 4.32
C GLN A 259 24.00 34.01 3.38
N VAL A 260 23.57 32.82 2.98
CA VAL A 260 24.22 31.96 2.00
C VAL A 260 23.15 31.26 1.17
N GLN A 261 23.23 31.37 -0.16
CA GLN A 261 22.34 30.75 -1.14
C GLN A 261 23.14 29.85 -2.08
N LEU A 262 22.72 28.60 -2.20
CA LEU A 262 23.26 27.67 -3.20
C LEU A 262 22.58 27.90 -4.55
N SER A 263 23.36 27.95 -5.63
CA SER A 263 22.77 27.99 -6.99
C SER A 263 22.12 26.66 -7.37
N SER A 264 22.61 25.54 -6.84
CA SER A 264 22.10 24.19 -7.06
C SER A 264 22.61 23.26 -5.96
N ASN A 265 21.80 22.25 -5.59
CA ASN A 265 22.24 21.14 -4.76
C ASN A 265 22.77 19.94 -5.58
N ILE A 266 22.59 19.95 -6.91
CA ILE A 266 23.26 19.05 -7.84
C ILE A 266 24.46 19.80 -8.42
N ILE A 267 25.66 19.31 -8.15
CA ILE A 267 26.92 20.00 -8.46
C ILE A 267 27.81 19.15 -9.35
N THR A 268 28.77 19.78 -10.03
CA THR A 268 29.79 19.10 -10.83
C THR A 268 31.16 19.30 -10.16
N SER A 269 32.06 20.06 -10.77
CA SER A 269 33.38 20.40 -10.21
C SER A 269 33.33 21.55 -9.23
N THR A 270 32.24 22.33 -9.21
CA THR A 270 32.12 23.53 -8.38
C THR A 270 30.77 23.63 -7.68
N ILE A 271 30.81 24.19 -6.48
CA ILE A 271 29.62 24.67 -5.77
C ILE A 271 29.59 26.19 -5.95
N ASN A 272 28.55 26.68 -6.63
CA ASN A 272 28.32 28.11 -6.79
C ASN A 272 27.43 28.60 -5.65
N ILE A 273 27.94 29.57 -4.89
CA ILE A 273 27.33 30.03 -3.65
C ILE A 273 27.30 31.54 -3.63
N LYS A 274 26.13 32.15 -3.46
CA LYS A 274 26.00 33.57 -3.15
C LYS A 274 25.97 33.75 -1.64
N SER A 275 26.76 34.66 -1.09
CA SER A 275 26.74 34.96 0.34
C SER A 275 26.54 36.45 0.60
N SER A 276 25.84 36.81 1.67
CA SER A 276 25.67 38.20 2.09
C SER A 276 26.85 38.71 2.92
N GLY A 277 27.68 37.82 3.47
CA GLY A 277 28.76 38.16 4.40
C GLY A 277 29.92 37.17 4.36
N ASN A 278 30.75 37.21 5.39
CA ASN A 278 31.87 36.27 5.52
C ASN A 278 31.44 35.07 6.36
N HIS A 279 31.45 33.87 5.78
CA HIS A 279 31.02 32.64 6.45
C HIS A 279 32.06 31.53 6.31
N PRO A 280 32.64 31.02 7.40
CA PRO A 280 33.45 29.81 7.33
C PRO A 280 32.63 28.63 6.82
N PHE A 281 33.25 27.80 5.98
CA PHE A 281 32.65 26.59 5.45
C PHE A 281 33.58 25.40 5.58
N GLU A 282 32.98 24.21 5.64
CA GLU A 282 33.64 22.93 5.52
C GLU A 282 32.85 22.02 4.59
N LEU A 283 33.53 21.45 3.61
CA LEU A 283 32.98 20.46 2.69
C LEU A 283 33.45 19.07 3.12
N MET A 284 32.52 18.14 3.28
CA MET A 284 32.77 16.78 3.73
C MET A 284 32.11 15.77 2.78
N ASP A 285 32.68 14.56 2.71
CA ASP A 285 32.03 13.43 2.04
C ASP A 285 30.96 12.77 2.93
N ALA A 286 30.27 11.77 2.39
CA ALA A 286 29.23 11.02 3.10
C ALA A 286 29.72 10.30 4.38
N THR A 287 31.02 10.05 4.52
CA THR A 287 31.64 9.44 5.71
C THR A 287 31.99 10.47 6.78
N GLY A 288 31.82 11.77 6.48
CA GLY A 288 32.25 12.87 7.34
C GLY A 288 33.72 13.25 7.17
N LYS A 289 34.43 12.66 6.20
CA LYS A 289 35.82 13.05 5.92
C LYS A 289 35.85 14.43 5.30
N LEU A 290 36.68 15.30 5.88
CA LEU A 290 36.89 16.67 5.37
C LEU A 290 37.55 16.63 3.99
N ILE A 291 36.90 17.27 3.02
CA ILE A 291 37.39 17.46 1.64
C ILE A 291 38.08 18.81 1.52
N SER A 292 37.42 19.88 1.98
CA SER A 292 37.97 21.23 1.96
C SER A 292 37.34 22.08 3.06
N LYS A 293 38.00 23.18 3.41
CA LYS A 293 37.46 24.21 4.30
C LYS A 293 37.94 25.58 3.85
N GLY A 294 37.18 26.61 4.18
CA GLY A 294 37.54 27.97 3.80
C GLY A 294 36.57 28.99 4.35
N MET A 295 36.55 30.17 3.73
CA MET A 295 35.66 31.26 4.09
C MET A 295 35.00 31.78 2.82
N LEU A 296 33.67 31.75 2.81
CA LEU A 296 32.88 32.48 1.82
C LEU A 296 33.01 33.97 2.10
N ARG A 297 33.03 34.78 1.05
CA ARG A 297 32.99 36.24 1.12
C ARG A 297 31.63 36.76 0.67
N SER A 298 31.30 37.99 1.04
CA SER A 298 30.13 38.66 0.50
C SER A 298 30.18 38.69 -1.03
N GLY A 299 29.08 38.33 -1.68
CA GLY A 299 28.97 38.16 -3.13
C GLY A 299 29.01 36.70 -3.59
N MET A 300 29.41 36.48 -4.84
CA MET A 300 29.49 35.16 -5.44
C MET A 300 30.79 34.45 -5.07
N ASN A 301 30.69 33.18 -4.71
CA ASN A 301 31.80 32.31 -4.33
C ASN A 301 31.74 31.03 -5.16
N GLN A 302 32.92 30.46 -5.40
CA GLN A 302 33.07 29.12 -5.97
C GLN A 302 33.93 28.26 -5.05
N VAL A 303 33.35 27.15 -4.59
CA VAL A 303 34.07 26.13 -3.85
C VAL A 303 34.37 24.97 -4.80
N GLN A 304 35.64 24.62 -4.96
CA GLN A 304 36.08 23.53 -5.81
C GLN A 304 35.80 22.18 -5.14
N VAL A 305 35.29 21.23 -5.91
CA VAL A 305 35.00 19.87 -5.47
C VAL A 305 35.90 18.89 -6.24
N PRO A 306 36.81 18.19 -5.56
CA PRO A 306 37.70 17.21 -6.19
C PRO A 306 36.95 16.18 -7.04
N GLY A 307 37.59 15.73 -8.12
CA GLY A 307 37.02 14.76 -9.06
C GLY A 307 36.48 13.49 -8.38
N ASN A 308 37.23 12.98 -7.40
CA ASN A 308 36.94 11.76 -6.64
C ASN A 308 35.85 11.89 -5.56
N ALA A 309 35.38 13.10 -5.25
CA ALA A 309 34.33 13.33 -4.26
C ALA A 309 32.94 13.18 -4.88
N LEU A 310 32.56 11.94 -5.25
CA LEU A 310 31.29 11.59 -5.88
C LEU A 310 30.20 11.27 -4.85
N GLY A 311 28.94 11.37 -5.26
CA GLY A 311 27.78 11.03 -4.44
C GLY A 311 27.35 12.15 -3.49
N LEU A 312 26.92 11.77 -2.29
CA LEU A 312 26.42 12.69 -1.27
C LEU A 312 27.58 13.43 -0.59
N LEU A 313 27.50 14.75 -0.58
CA LEU A 313 28.43 15.64 0.13
C LEU A 313 27.66 16.52 1.12
N PHE A 314 28.36 16.93 2.18
CA PHE A 314 27.85 17.86 3.19
C PHE A 314 28.66 19.15 3.18
N LEU A 315 27.98 20.28 2.97
CA LEU A 315 28.56 21.61 3.12
C LEU A 315 28.09 22.20 4.44
N ARG A 316 28.96 22.19 5.45
CA ARG A 316 28.72 22.83 6.74
C ARG A 316 29.11 24.30 6.66
N LEU A 317 28.23 25.17 7.11
CA LEU A 317 28.38 26.63 7.13
C LEU A 317 28.21 27.15 8.55
N SER A 318 28.83 28.27 8.86
CA SER A 318 28.72 28.92 10.16
C SER A 318 28.70 30.45 10.02
N ASP A 319 27.98 31.12 10.92
CA ASP A 319 27.98 32.59 11.07
C ASP A 319 28.79 33.04 12.31
N GLY A 320 29.52 32.12 12.94
CA GLY A 320 30.27 32.34 14.17
C GLY A 320 29.49 32.01 15.45
N ILE A 321 28.15 31.94 15.39
CA ILE A 321 27.27 31.61 16.52
C ILE A 321 26.47 30.34 16.22
N ASN A 322 25.92 30.24 15.02
CA ASN A 322 25.11 29.14 14.53
C ASN A 322 25.87 28.37 13.45
N GLN A 323 25.62 27.07 13.39
CA GLN A 323 26.07 26.19 12.31
C GLN A 323 24.87 25.56 11.62
N TRP A 324 24.94 25.42 10.30
CA TRP A 324 23.97 24.66 9.52
C TRP A 324 24.68 23.86 8.44
N THR A 325 23.95 22.94 7.79
CA THR A 325 24.54 22.03 6.80
C THR A 325 23.61 21.86 5.61
N GLU A 326 24.18 22.02 4.43
CA GLU A 326 23.54 21.77 3.15
C GLU A 326 23.96 20.41 2.60
N LYS A 327 23.02 19.70 1.97
CA LYS A 327 23.29 18.43 1.29
C LYS A 327 23.46 18.69 -0.20
N LEU A 328 24.55 18.18 -0.77
CA LEU A 328 24.87 18.29 -2.19
C LEU A 328 25.01 16.90 -2.79
N ILE A 329 24.62 16.75 -4.05
CA ILE A 329 24.81 15.52 -4.82
C ILE A 329 25.73 15.85 -5.99
N LYS A 330 26.85 15.13 -6.08
CA LYS A 330 27.70 15.11 -7.27
C LYS A 330 27.44 13.79 -8.01
N PRO A 331 26.82 13.84 -9.21
CA PRO A 331 26.55 12.64 -10.02
C PRO A 331 27.81 11.84 -10.36
#